data_AF-A0A168RE06-F1
#
_entry.id   AF-A0A168RE06-F1
#
_cell.length_a   1.000
_cell.length_b   1.000
_cell.length_c   1.000
_cell.angle_alpha   90.00
_cell.angle_beta   90.00
_cell.angle_gamma   90.00
#
_symmetry.space_group_name_H-M   'P 1'
#
loop_
_entity.id
_entity.type
_entity.pdbx_description
1 polymer ?
#
loop_
_entity_poly.entity_id
_entity_poly.type
_entity_poly.pdbx_seq_one_letter_code
_entity_poly.pdbx_strand_id
1 'polypeptide(L)'
;MNWIFYLKISAVALLILLCLIALGFLTYLAIRRKKINFYEAEINTWNKEIFKIENEENANLAIIKNLVKLNSDYLKHKDELIQINQETNKKIQQINEIKIQLNEEIDKKKLSKSTKEYKKMRKEINELNLIHNRFYVALPFDLTNLYEQMQIALDHSFKCLNTLKEYLNSHKQKLAKAFDSLEAELKELFRTTQSLEEENKKDNLNNLLNEIYENQKKIDLFIKKINGIKNLEWFIFNYLPHLNEEILNLSNNHSQYNDYQKEIVILQETWLNNQFPKNVKKVQKLAFTLTKIKYRYEVRLEEIKFIENNLNELKNQILIVVNTLKDFNDAIREKDREIIYEMLTEIKNDFNLIKNDLENEELIFHFKNLALKILDLQSKVNEQIINYQKAHNHKNYKDFLINNLENLYNYIFSNLTIYLDNNKQNMNKMKELLKYNKAFNDEWIKRKKMSLSSKNFIKRNELIQEIYIEATTKKIYQKMVEIWITQLEKLKIQNKKIVNLLLSINQSKSQNDYEQIFNDLKKYTKRESKNVFKNFNEIRRTNS
;
A
#
# COMPACT_ATOMS: atom_id res chain seq x y z
N MET A 1 -3.40 8.28 110.00
CA MET A 1 -3.49 7.82 108.59
C MET A 1 -4.42 8.68 107.72
N ASN A 2 -5.55 9.19 108.22
CA ASN A 2 -6.53 9.93 107.41
C ASN A 2 -6.10 11.34 106.93
N TRP A 3 -5.27 12.06 107.69
CA TRP A 3 -4.85 13.42 107.32
C TRP A 3 -4.05 13.51 106.03
N ILE A 4 -3.14 12.56 105.77
CA ILE A 4 -2.34 12.51 104.53
C ILE A 4 -3.25 12.25 103.31
N PHE A 5 -4.33 11.48 103.48
CA PHE A 5 -5.29 11.19 102.42
C PHE A 5 -6.10 12.44 102.04
N TYR A 6 -6.61 13.20 103.03
CA TYR A 6 -7.31 14.47 102.77
C TYR A 6 -6.38 15.55 102.18
N LEU A 7 -5.10 15.58 102.58
CA LEU A 7 -4.09 16.49 102.01
C LEU A 7 -3.79 16.15 100.53
N LYS A 8 -3.76 14.85 100.18
CA LYS A 8 -3.63 14.39 98.78
C LYS A 8 -4.85 14.74 97.94
N ILE A 9 -6.07 14.54 98.46
CA ILE A 9 -7.32 14.88 97.75
C ILE A 9 -7.43 16.40 97.52
N SER A 10 -7.14 17.21 98.54
CA SER A 10 -7.16 18.67 98.41
C SER A 10 -6.07 19.21 97.47
N ALA A 11 -4.87 18.62 97.46
CA ALA A 11 -3.83 18.95 96.48
C ALA A 11 -4.25 18.62 95.05
N VAL A 12 -4.89 17.47 94.80
CA VAL A 12 -5.43 17.11 93.48
C VAL A 12 -6.54 18.06 93.06
N ALA A 13 -7.46 18.42 93.96
CA ALA A 13 -8.53 19.38 93.67
C ALA A 13 -7.99 20.78 93.33
N LEU A 14 -6.97 21.26 94.05
CA LEU A 14 -6.28 22.52 93.75
C LEU A 14 -5.60 22.48 92.38
N LEU A 15 -4.98 21.35 92.04
CA LEU A 15 -4.30 21.16 90.75
C LEU A 15 -5.29 21.15 89.58
N ILE A 16 -6.45 20.50 89.75
CA ILE A 16 -7.56 20.54 88.79
C ILE A 16 -8.09 21.98 88.63
N LEU A 17 -8.28 22.72 89.72
CA LEU A 17 -8.72 24.12 89.69
C LEU A 17 -7.72 24.99 88.90
N LEU A 18 -6.43 24.85 89.16
CA LEU A 18 -5.37 25.57 88.44
C LEU A 18 -5.34 25.20 86.96
N CYS A 19 -5.53 23.92 86.61
CA CYS A 19 -5.65 23.48 85.22
C CYS A 19 -6.88 24.09 84.52
N LEU A 20 -8.03 24.21 85.19
CA LEU A 20 -9.22 24.86 84.65
C LEU A 20 -9.01 26.37 84.43
N ILE A 21 -8.36 27.06 85.37
CA ILE A 21 -7.99 28.47 85.24
C ILE A 21 -7.02 28.67 84.06
N ALA A 22 -6.00 27.80 83.95
CA ALA A 22 -5.05 27.83 82.83
C ALA A 22 -5.75 27.57 81.49
N LEU A 23 -6.69 26.64 81.43
CA LEU A 23 -7.48 26.34 80.23
C LEU A 23 -8.41 27.50 79.84
N GLY A 24 -9.03 28.17 80.83
CA GLY A 24 -9.77 29.42 80.64
C GLY A 24 -8.91 30.56 80.09
N PHE A 25 -7.68 30.70 80.58
CA PHE A 25 -6.74 31.70 80.09
C PHE A 25 -6.26 31.39 78.66
N LEU A 26 -5.93 30.13 78.36
CA LEU A 26 -5.51 29.69 77.02
C LEU A 26 -6.63 29.84 75.98
N THR A 27 -7.87 29.51 76.34
CA THR A 27 -9.04 29.70 75.47
C THR A 27 -9.28 31.18 75.19
N TYR A 28 -9.17 32.06 76.18
CA TYR A 28 -9.23 33.51 75.97
C TYR A 28 -8.13 34.01 75.02
N LEU A 29 -6.87 33.56 75.20
CA LEU A 29 -5.77 33.90 74.30
C LEU A 29 -6.00 33.41 72.87
N ALA A 30 -6.56 32.20 72.70
CA ALA A 30 -6.91 31.64 71.39
C ALA A 30 -8.00 32.48 70.69
N ILE A 31 -9.07 32.86 71.40
CA ILE A 31 -10.13 33.73 70.88
C ILE A 31 -9.57 35.11 70.50
N ARG A 32 -8.73 35.69 71.37
CA ARG A 32 -8.06 36.97 71.12
C ARG A 32 -7.23 36.94 69.84
N ARG A 33 -6.41 35.90 69.68
CA ARG A 33 -5.59 35.69 68.47
C ARG A 33 -6.48 35.52 67.23
N LYS A 34 -7.51 34.68 67.30
CA LYS A 34 -8.44 34.46 66.17
C LYS A 34 -9.11 35.75 65.71
N LYS A 35 -9.59 36.59 66.64
CA LYS A 35 -10.23 37.87 66.30
C LYS A 35 -9.25 38.90 65.72
N ILE A 36 -8.04 38.99 66.26
CA ILE A 36 -7.01 39.89 65.74
C ILE A 36 -6.62 39.51 64.31
N ASN A 37 -6.33 38.22 64.07
CA ASN A 37 -6.01 37.72 62.73
C ASN A 37 -7.16 37.97 61.72
N PHE A 38 -8.41 37.89 62.17
CA PHE A 38 -9.57 38.22 61.34
C PHE A 38 -9.57 39.70 60.94
N TYR A 39 -9.27 40.62 61.87
CA TYR A 39 -9.18 42.05 61.55
C TYR A 39 -8.03 42.36 60.57
N GLU A 40 -6.87 41.72 60.72
CA GLU A 40 -5.75 41.86 59.78
C GLU A 40 -6.12 41.41 58.35
N ALA A 41 -6.86 40.29 58.23
CA ALA A 41 -7.33 39.80 56.95
C ALA A 41 -8.33 40.78 56.28
N GLU A 42 -9.29 41.30 57.04
CA GLU A 42 -10.26 42.27 56.53
C GLU A 42 -9.60 43.59 56.08
N ILE A 43 -8.62 44.10 56.81
CA ILE A 43 -7.86 45.29 56.41
C ILE A 43 -7.20 45.09 55.04
N ASN A 44 -6.65 43.90 54.77
CA ASN A 44 -6.05 43.59 53.48
C ASN A 44 -7.08 43.56 52.34
N THR A 45 -8.28 43.03 52.60
CA THR A 45 -9.39 43.05 51.65
C THR A 45 -9.80 44.49 51.34
N TRP A 46 -10.03 45.31 52.36
CA TRP A 46 -10.40 46.72 52.19
C TRP A 46 -9.33 47.53 51.47
N ASN A 47 -8.04 47.26 51.67
CA ASN A 47 -6.97 47.93 50.92
C ASN A 47 -7.05 47.67 49.41
N LYS A 48 -7.35 46.42 49.01
CA LYS A 48 -7.51 46.07 47.59
C LYS A 48 -8.75 46.74 46.99
N GLU A 49 -9.83 46.80 47.76
CA GLU A 49 -11.07 47.48 47.36
C GLU A 49 -10.85 48.98 47.16
N ILE A 50 -10.22 49.66 48.13
CA ILE A 50 -9.86 51.09 48.03
C ILE A 50 -8.98 51.34 46.80
N PHE A 51 -7.94 50.53 46.59
CA PHE A 51 -7.05 50.70 45.44
C PHE A 51 -7.79 50.53 44.11
N LYS A 52 -8.73 49.59 44.03
CA LYS A 52 -9.57 49.40 42.84
C LYS A 52 -10.44 50.63 42.58
N ILE A 53 -11.15 51.10 43.61
CA ILE A 53 -12.01 52.29 43.54
C ILE A 53 -11.22 53.50 43.03
N GLU A 54 -10.06 53.78 43.63
CA GLU A 54 -9.22 54.93 43.27
C GLU A 54 -8.77 54.88 41.80
N ASN A 55 -8.35 53.72 41.31
CA ASN A 55 -7.92 53.58 39.91
C ASN A 55 -9.08 53.70 38.92
N GLU A 56 -10.21 53.06 39.20
CA GLU A 56 -11.39 53.11 38.33
C GLU A 56 -11.95 54.54 38.23
N GLU A 57 -12.09 55.24 39.35
CA GLU A 57 -12.58 56.62 39.35
C GLU A 57 -11.63 57.57 38.62
N ASN A 58 -10.31 57.43 38.82
CA ASN A 58 -9.32 58.25 38.13
C ASN A 58 -9.28 57.98 36.62
N ALA A 59 -9.37 56.72 36.19
CA ALA A 59 -9.42 56.36 34.78
C ALA A 59 -10.67 56.92 34.09
N ASN A 60 -11.84 56.73 34.70
CA ASN A 60 -13.11 57.24 34.18
C ASN A 60 -13.14 58.78 34.14
N LEU A 61 -12.58 59.45 35.16
CA LEU A 61 -12.43 60.91 35.15
C LEU A 61 -11.50 61.39 34.03
N ALA A 62 -10.43 60.66 33.71
CA ALA A 62 -9.56 61.01 32.60
C ALA A 62 -10.31 60.92 31.26
N ILE A 63 -11.13 59.88 31.07
CA ILE A 63 -11.99 59.71 29.90
C ILE A 63 -12.98 60.88 29.79
N ILE A 64 -13.73 61.17 30.85
CA ILE A 64 -14.72 62.26 30.86
C ILE A 64 -14.05 63.63 30.63
N LYS A 65 -12.87 63.89 31.22
CA LYS A 65 -12.11 65.12 30.95
C LYS A 65 -11.73 65.27 29.47
N ASN A 66 -11.50 64.16 28.77
CA ASN A 66 -11.26 64.19 27.34
C ASN A 66 -12.56 64.39 26.56
N LEU A 67 -13.65 63.69 26.89
CA LEU A 67 -14.96 63.84 26.25
C LEU A 67 -15.51 65.28 26.35
N VAL A 68 -15.28 65.95 27.48
CA VAL A 68 -15.69 67.36 27.68
C VAL A 68 -14.97 68.32 26.72
N LYS A 69 -13.77 67.99 26.25
CA LYS A 69 -13.10 68.78 25.22
C LYS A 69 -13.79 68.65 23.87
N LEU A 70 -14.56 67.58 23.66
CA LEU A 70 -15.23 67.24 22.41
C LEU A 70 -16.64 67.83 22.40
N ASN A 71 -17.37 67.65 23.52
CA ASN A 71 -18.72 68.16 23.69
C ASN A 71 -18.91 68.77 25.09
N SER A 72 -19.36 70.02 25.12
CA SER A 72 -19.62 70.78 26.35
C SER A 72 -20.74 70.21 27.22
N ASP A 73 -21.65 69.39 26.66
CA ASP A 73 -22.77 68.80 27.40
C ASP A 73 -22.29 67.87 28.53
N TYR A 74 -21.08 67.32 28.41
CA TYR A 74 -20.46 66.49 29.45
C TYR A 74 -19.83 67.28 30.59
N LEU A 75 -19.77 68.62 30.51
CA LEU A 75 -19.18 69.46 31.54
C LEU A 75 -19.88 69.26 32.89
N LYS A 76 -21.20 69.09 32.89
CA LYS A 76 -21.99 68.83 34.10
C LYS A 76 -21.60 67.51 34.76
N HIS A 77 -21.47 66.43 33.97
CA HIS A 77 -21.03 65.13 34.47
C HIS A 77 -19.60 65.18 35.01
N LYS A 78 -18.70 65.90 34.33
CA LYS A 78 -17.33 66.09 34.78
C LYS A 78 -17.26 66.76 36.15
N ASP A 79 -17.98 67.87 36.33
CA ASP A 79 -17.94 68.63 37.57
C ASP A 79 -18.52 67.82 38.74
N GLU A 80 -19.60 67.07 38.51
CA GLU A 80 -20.18 66.14 39.48
C GLU A 80 -19.21 65.01 39.85
N LEU A 81 -18.59 64.34 38.88
CA LEU A 81 -17.62 63.26 39.13
C LEU A 81 -16.36 63.77 39.83
N ILE A 82 -15.91 65.00 39.55
CA ILE A 82 -14.77 65.61 40.26
C ILE A 82 -15.13 65.84 41.74
N GLN A 83 -16.34 66.33 42.03
CA GLN A 83 -16.80 66.52 43.40
C GLN A 83 -16.87 65.17 44.14
N ILE A 84 -17.44 64.14 43.50
CA ILE A 84 -17.52 62.80 44.09
C ILE A 84 -16.12 62.24 44.35
N ASN A 85 -15.18 62.31 43.40
CA ASN A 85 -13.81 61.84 43.62
C ASN A 85 -13.08 62.63 44.73
N GLN A 86 -13.36 63.92 44.91
CA GLN A 86 -12.86 64.67 46.06
C GLN A 86 -13.44 64.17 47.39
N GLU A 87 -14.73 63.81 47.42
CA GLU A 87 -15.36 63.14 48.58
C GLU A 87 -14.72 61.76 48.84
N THR A 88 -14.52 60.95 47.79
CA THR A 88 -13.82 59.65 47.85
C THR A 88 -12.45 59.79 48.47
N ASN A 89 -11.60 60.70 47.95
CA ASN A 89 -10.24 60.91 48.44
C ASN A 89 -10.20 61.37 49.90
N LYS A 90 -11.10 62.28 50.30
CA LYS A 90 -11.23 62.70 51.70
C LYS A 90 -11.63 61.52 52.60
N LYS A 91 -12.56 60.67 52.16
CA LYS A 91 -12.99 59.49 52.91
C LYS A 91 -11.87 58.45 53.03
N ILE A 92 -11.10 58.23 51.96
CA ILE A 92 -9.91 57.35 51.96
C ILE A 92 -8.86 57.85 52.98
N GLN A 93 -8.61 59.16 53.05
CA GLN A 93 -7.72 59.74 54.06
C GLN A 93 -8.20 59.45 55.48
N GLN A 94 -9.50 59.66 55.77
CA GLN A 94 -10.09 59.32 57.08
C GLN A 94 -9.97 57.83 57.42
N ILE A 95 -10.19 56.95 56.45
CA ILE A 95 -10.02 55.49 56.61
C ILE A 95 -8.56 55.16 56.93
N ASN A 96 -7.60 55.79 56.24
CA ASN A 96 -6.17 55.56 56.47
C ASN A 96 -5.73 55.98 57.88
N GLU A 97 -6.26 57.08 58.41
CA GLU A 97 -6.01 57.50 59.79
C GLU A 97 -6.52 56.47 60.81
N ILE A 98 -7.74 55.95 60.61
CA ILE A 98 -8.32 54.91 61.48
C ILE A 98 -7.57 53.59 61.33
N LYS A 99 -7.13 53.25 60.12
CA LYS A 99 -6.33 52.05 59.82
C LYS A 99 -5.01 52.06 60.60
N ILE A 100 -4.32 53.21 60.65
CA ILE A 100 -3.09 53.36 61.44
C ILE A 100 -3.37 53.05 62.92
N GLN A 101 -4.43 53.66 63.48
CA GLN A 101 -4.83 53.42 64.87
C GLN A 101 -5.23 51.96 65.13
N LEU A 102 -5.93 51.33 64.19
CA LEU A 102 -6.33 49.93 64.27
C LEU A 102 -5.12 48.99 64.26
N ASN A 103 -4.17 49.20 63.34
CA ASN A 103 -2.94 48.43 63.25
C ASN A 103 -2.10 48.56 64.53
N GLU A 104 -1.95 49.77 65.07
CA GLU A 104 -1.25 49.97 66.35
C GLU A 104 -1.89 49.19 67.51
N GLU A 105 -3.22 49.16 67.58
CA GLU A 105 -3.93 48.46 68.65
C GLU A 105 -3.91 46.93 68.44
N ILE A 106 -3.88 46.47 67.18
CA ILE A 106 -3.62 45.07 66.80
C ILE A 106 -2.21 44.62 67.24
N ASP A 107 -1.18 45.43 66.97
CA ASP A 107 0.21 45.14 67.34
C ASP A 107 0.39 45.09 68.87
N LYS A 108 -0.26 46.02 69.58
CA LYS A 108 -0.36 46.03 71.06
C LYS A 108 -1.24 44.88 71.59
N LYS A 109 -1.85 44.09 70.71
CA LYS A 109 -2.78 42.98 70.96
C LYS A 109 -4.01 43.40 71.78
N LYS A 110 -4.41 44.68 71.83
CA LYS A 110 -5.47 45.18 72.72
C LYS A 110 -6.86 44.96 72.11
N LEU A 111 -7.38 43.72 72.25
CA LEU A 111 -8.63 43.28 71.59
C LEU A 111 -9.82 44.24 71.72
N SER A 112 -10.07 44.79 72.91
CA SER A 112 -11.19 45.72 73.13
C SER A 112 -11.05 46.98 72.28
N LYS A 113 -9.84 47.55 72.24
CA LYS A 113 -9.51 48.74 71.45
C LYS A 113 -9.50 48.43 69.95
N SER A 114 -8.87 47.35 69.53
CA SER A 114 -8.91 46.89 68.12
C SER A 114 -10.34 46.66 67.64
N THR A 115 -11.22 46.12 68.49
CA THR A 115 -12.64 45.91 68.12
C THR A 115 -13.38 47.23 67.94
N LYS A 116 -13.07 48.25 68.76
CA LYS A 116 -13.66 49.59 68.63
C LYS A 116 -13.23 50.26 67.33
N GLU A 117 -11.93 50.28 67.05
CA GLU A 117 -11.40 50.88 65.81
C GLU A 117 -11.82 50.10 64.56
N TYR A 118 -11.90 48.77 64.63
CA TYR A 118 -12.43 47.94 63.54
C TYR A 118 -13.89 48.29 63.20
N LYS A 119 -14.76 48.45 64.21
CA LYS A 119 -16.15 48.87 63.97
C LYS A 119 -16.23 50.25 63.33
N LYS A 120 -15.33 51.17 63.72
CA LYS A 120 -15.23 52.51 63.15
C LYS A 120 -14.80 52.43 61.69
N MET A 121 -13.71 51.71 61.39
CA MET A 121 -13.21 51.52 60.02
C MET A 121 -14.25 50.88 59.11
N ARG A 122 -14.93 49.82 59.57
CA ARG A 122 -15.99 49.16 58.79
C ARG A 122 -17.12 50.11 58.42
N LYS A 123 -17.51 51.00 59.34
CA LYS A 123 -18.54 52.02 59.05
C LYS A 123 -18.07 52.96 57.96
N GLU A 124 -16.84 53.45 58.04
CA GLU A 124 -16.27 54.36 57.02
C GLU A 124 -16.11 53.68 55.65
N ILE A 125 -15.73 52.40 55.61
CA ILE A 125 -15.69 51.60 54.36
C ILE A 125 -17.08 51.49 53.73
N ASN A 126 -18.12 51.22 54.52
CA ASN A 126 -19.49 51.19 54.01
C ASN A 126 -19.90 52.55 53.44
N GLU A 127 -19.51 53.64 54.08
CA GLU A 127 -19.76 55.00 53.58
C GLU A 127 -18.98 55.28 52.28
N LEU A 128 -17.71 54.84 52.18
CA LEU A 128 -16.93 54.91 50.94
C LEU A 128 -17.63 54.19 49.78
N ASN A 129 -18.15 52.98 50.02
CA ASN A 129 -18.87 52.22 49.01
C ASN A 129 -20.16 52.91 48.56
N LEU A 130 -20.84 53.66 49.44
CA LEU A 130 -21.98 54.49 49.06
C LEU A 130 -21.57 55.68 48.18
N ILE A 131 -20.43 56.33 48.48
CA ILE A 131 -19.87 57.41 47.65
C ILE A 131 -19.49 56.85 46.27
N HIS A 132 -18.82 55.71 46.22
CA HIS A 132 -18.43 55.05 44.98
C HIS A 132 -19.64 54.64 44.12
N ASN A 133 -20.72 54.17 44.73
CA ASN A 133 -21.97 53.91 44.00
C ASN A 133 -22.56 55.18 43.38
N ARG A 134 -22.43 56.34 44.03
CA ARG A 134 -22.82 57.63 43.42
C ARG A 134 -21.95 57.98 42.21
N PHE A 135 -20.65 57.68 42.27
CA PHE A 135 -19.74 57.87 41.13
C PHE A 135 -20.22 57.07 39.91
N TYR A 136 -20.56 55.79 40.10
CA TYR A 136 -21.06 54.93 39.03
C TYR A 136 -22.40 55.41 38.45
N VAL A 137 -23.31 55.91 39.28
CA VAL A 137 -24.61 56.45 38.82
C VAL A 137 -24.43 57.75 38.02
N ALA A 138 -23.46 58.58 38.39
CA ALA A 138 -23.17 59.85 37.69
C ALA A 138 -22.41 59.65 36.36
N LEU A 139 -21.81 58.49 36.15
CA LEU A 139 -21.02 58.16 34.96
C LEU A 139 -21.94 57.87 33.75
N PRO A 140 -21.72 58.51 32.58
CA PRO A 140 -22.40 58.14 31.34
C PRO A 140 -21.81 56.82 30.79
N PHE A 141 -22.25 55.70 31.37
CA PHE A 141 -21.64 54.37 31.18
C PHE A 141 -21.50 53.96 29.70
N ASP A 142 -22.56 54.14 28.89
CA ASP A 142 -22.56 53.75 27.47
C ASP A 142 -21.47 54.48 26.68
N LEU A 143 -21.29 55.79 26.93
CA LEU A 143 -20.31 56.61 26.23
C LEU A 143 -18.88 56.31 26.66
N THR A 144 -18.69 56.08 27.96
CA THR A 144 -17.37 55.78 28.55
C THR A 144 -16.88 54.42 28.05
N ASN A 145 -17.78 53.43 27.98
CA ASN A 145 -17.54 52.10 27.42
C ASN A 145 -17.23 52.15 25.91
N LEU A 146 -17.98 52.95 25.14
CA LEU A 146 -17.70 53.15 23.70
C LEU A 146 -16.29 53.73 23.50
N TYR A 147 -15.92 54.77 24.25
CA TYR A 147 -14.60 55.38 24.15
C TYR A 147 -13.48 54.40 24.52
N GLU A 148 -13.66 53.59 25.57
CA GLU A 148 -12.71 52.56 25.98
C GLU A 148 -12.53 51.50 24.88
N GLN A 149 -13.62 51.01 24.29
CA GLN A 149 -13.58 50.05 23.17
C GLN A 149 -12.83 50.62 21.97
N MET A 150 -13.02 51.90 21.65
CA MET A 150 -12.31 52.57 20.56
C MET A 150 -10.80 52.64 20.84
N GLN A 151 -10.41 53.01 22.07
CA GLN A 151 -9.00 53.07 22.46
C GLN A 151 -8.33 51.69 22.38
N ILE A 152 -8.99 50.65 22.90
CA ILE A 152 -8.49 49.28 22.80
C ILE A 152 -8.30 48.84 21.34
N ALA A 153 -9.27 49.16 20.47
CA ALA A 153 -9.21 48.80 19.05
C ALA A 153 -8.11 49.57 18.29
N LEU A 154 -7.91 50.85 18.60
CA LEU A 154 -6.82 51.67 18.04
C LEU A 154 -5.45 51.18 18.50
N ASP A 155 -5.26 50.95 19.80
CA ASP A 155 -4.02 50.42 20.37
C ASP A 155 -3.65 49.08 19.74
N HIS A 156 -4.64 48.18 19.62
CA HIS A 156 -4.46 46.91 18.95
C HIS A 156 -4.05 47.10 17.48
N SER A 157 -4.72 48.00 16.75
CA SER A 157 -4.41 48.30 15.35
C SER A 157 -2.98 48.82 15.17
N PHE A 158 -2.54 49.78 15.99
CA PHE A 158 -1.16 50.29 15.96
C PHE A 158 -0.14 49.21 16.31
N LYS A 159 -0.41 48.38 17.32
CA LYS A 159 0.47 47.26 17.68
C LYS A 159 0.62 46.26 16.53
N CYS A 160 -0.47 45.91 15.86
CA CYS A 160 -0.45 45.07 14.66
C CYS A 160 0.35 45.70 13.52
N LEU A 161 0.10 46.98 13.23
CA LEU A 161 0.79 47.71 12.16
C LEU A 161 2.30 47.85 12.42
N ASN A 162 2.72 48.10 13.66
CA ASN A 162 4.14 48.13 14.04
C ASN A 162 4.80 46.76 13.85
N THR A 163 4.14 45.68 14.30
CA THR A 163 4.61 44.31 14.08
C THR A 163 4.77 44.01 12.58
N LEU A 164 3.80 44.43 11.76
CA LEU A 164 3.86 44.27 10.31
C LEU A 164 5.01 45.05 9.66
N LYS A 165 5.28 46.26 10.16
CA LYS A 165 6.41 47.08 9.70
C LYS A 165 7.75 46.39 9.96
N GLU A 166 7.94 45.86 11.16
CA GLU A 166 9.14 45.10 11.52
C GLU A 166 9.27 43.82 10.69
N TYR A 167 8.16 43.12 10.46
CA TYR A 167 8.12 41.92 9.63
C TYR A 167 8.54 42.22 8.19
N LEU A 168 7.95 43.23 7.54
CA LEU A 168 8.29 43.59 6.16
C LEU A 168 9.77 43.98 6.04
N ASN A 169 10.28 44.79 6.97
CA ASN A 169 11.68 45.23 6.97
C ASN A 169 12.66 44.06 7.13
N SER A 170 12.40 43.14 8.06
CA SER A 170 13.24 41.95 8.27
C SER A 170 13.19 40.95 7.10
N HIS A 171 12.13 40.99 6.29
CA HIS A 171 11.91 40.07 5.17
C HIS A 171 12.05 40.72 3.79
N LYS A 172 12.58 41.95 3.72
CA LYS A 172 12.71 42.73 2.47
C LYS A 172 13.35 41.93 1.33
N GLN A 173 14.39 41.15 1.60
CA GLN A 173 15.06 40.33 0.60
C GLN A 173 14.19 39.20 0.04
N LYS A 174 13.31 38.62 0.89
CA LYS A 174 12.42 37.51 0.50
C LYS A 174 11.15 38.00 -0.21
N LEU A 175 10.85 39.30 -0.09
CA LEU A 175 9.71 39.98 -0.69
C LEU A 175 10.19 41.02 -1.72
N ALA A 176 11.32 40.79 -2.39
CA ALA A 176 12.00 41.80 -3.18
C ALA A 176 11.11 42.44 -4.26
N LYS A 177 10.14 41.70 -4.80
CA LYS A 177 9.21 42.18 -5.84
C LYS A 177 7.91 42.76 -5.25
N ALA A 178 7.43 42.27 -4.10
CA ALA A 178 6.23 42.81 -3.45
C ALA A 178 6.50 43.94 -2.45
N PHE A 179 7.74 44.10 -1.97
CA PHE A 179 8.05 44.94 -0.80
C PHE A 179 7.51 46.36 -0.95
N ASP A 180 7.81 47.05 -2.05
CA ASP A 180 7.40 48.45 -2.23
C ASP A 180 5.87 48.62 -2.24
N SER A 181 5.14 47.67 -2.85
CA SER A 181 3.68 47.66 -2.87
C SER A 181 3.09 47.41 -1.48
N LEU A 182 3.64 46.45 -0.74
CA LEU A 182 3.22 46.14 0.62
C LEU A 182 3.57 47.28 1.60
N GLU A 183 4.73 47.91 1.43
CA GLU A 183 5.15 49.05 2.24
C GLU A 183 4.23 50.25 2.01
N ALA A 184 3.82 50.52 0.76
CA ALA A 184 2.87 51.57 0.43
C ALA A 184 1.49 51.34 1.07
N GLU A 185 0.95 50.13 0.96
CA GLU A 185 -0.34 49.75 1.58
C GLU A 185 -0.26 49.81 3.12
N LEU A 186 0.86 49.37 3.72
CA LEU A 186 1.08 49.51 5.16
C LEU A 186 1.12 50.98 5.60
N LYS A 187 1.77 51.85 4.83
CA LYS A 187 1.80 53.31 5.11
C LYS A 187 0.40 53.91 5.03
N GLU A 188 -0.43 53.47 4.09
CA GLU A 188 -1.83 53.91 3.96
C GLU A 188 -2.67 53.46 5.15
N LEU A 189 -2.54 52.21 5.59
CA LEU A 189 -3.22 51.71 6.80
C LEU A 189 -2.77 52.47 8.05
N PHE A 190 -1.47 52.75 8.20
CA PHE A 190 -0.94 53.60 9.28
C PHE A 190 -1.58 54.99 9.29
N ARG A 191 -1.60 55.66 8.13
CA ARG A 191 -2.23 57.00 7.99
C ARG A 191 -3.71 56.97 8.32
N THR A 192 -4.42 55.93 7.88
CA THR A 192 -5.85 55.76 8.17
C THR A 192 -6.09 55.58 9.67
N THR A 193 -5.30 54.72 10.35
CA THR A 193 -5.40 54.54 11.81
C THR A 193 -5.07 55.83 12.58
N GLN A 194 -4.05 56.59 12.14
CA GLN A 194 -3.73 57.90 12.73
C GLN A 194 -4.88 58.90 12.55
N SER A 195 -5.48 58.96 11.36
CA SER A 195 -6.65 59.81 11.11
C SER A 195 -7.81 59.43 12.04
N LEU A 196 -8.09 58.14 12.22
CA LEU A 196 -9.17 57.68 13.11
C LEU A 196 -8.88 57.98 14.60
N GLU A 197 -7.62 57.91 15.02
CA GLU A 197 -7.19 58.34 16.37
C GLU A 197 -7.40 59.84 16.57
N GLU A 198 -7.09 60.65 15.56
CA GLU A 198 -7.33 62.10 15.61
C GLU A 198 -8.82 62.44 15.59
N GLU A 199 -9.63 61.67 14.86
CA GLU A 199 -11.09 61.82 14.79
C GLU A 199 -11.82 61.33 16.04
N ASN A 200 -11.16 60.58 16.94
CA ASN A 200 -11.64 60.26 18.28
C ASN A 200 -11.86 61.52 19.16
N LYS A 201 -11.69 62.69 18.57
CA LYS A 201 -11.97 64.02 19.12
C LYS A 201 -13.24 64.66 18.55
N LYS A 202 -14.12 63.93 17.85
CA LYS A 202 -15.36 64.48 17.23
C LYS A 202 -16.62 63.83 17.81
N ASP A 203 -17.77 64.49 17.66
CA ASP A 203 -19.05 64.20 18.35
C ASP A 203 -19.74 62.85 18.04
N ASN A 204 -19.24 62.04 17.09
CA ASN A 204 -19.93 60.82 16.65
C ASN A 204 -19.12 59.54 16.89
N LEU A 205 -19.04 59.13 18.16
CA LEU A 205 -18.26 57.97 18.61
C LEU A 205 -18.76 56.63 18.03
N ASN A 206 -20.06 56.45 17.82
CA ASN A 206 -20.62 55.20 17.28
C ASN A 206 -20.21 54.97 15.82
N ASN A 207 -20.28 56.00 14.97
CA ASN A 207 -19.84 55.88 13.59
C ASN A 207 -18.32 55.67 13.53
N LEU A 208 -17.57 56.38 14.36
CA LEU A 208 -16.13 56.23 14.43
C LEU A 208 -15.69 54.83 14.90
N LEU A 209 -16.38 54.23 15.88
CA LEU A 209 -16.11 52.85 16.30
C LEU A 209 -16.32 51.86 15.14
N ASN A 210 -17.37 52.03 14.34
CA ASN A 210 -17.60 51.20 13.15
C ASN A 210 -16.47 51.39 12.12
N GLU A 211 -16.01 52.61 11.89
CA GLU A 211 -14.89 52.90 10.99
C GLU A 211 -13.57 52.30 11.49
N ILE A 212 -13.30 52.35 12.80
CA ILE A 212 -12.16 51.69 13.44
C ILE A 212 -12.23 50.18 13.22
N TYR A 213 -13.40 49.55 13.41
CA TYR A 213 -13.55 48.12 13.16
C TYR A 213 -13.41 47.74 11.69
N GLU A 214 -13.92 48.55 10.76
CA GLU A 214 -13.70 48.32 9.32
C GLU A 214 -12.22 48.46 8.95
N ASN A 215 -11.50 49.43 9.51
CA ASN A 215 -10.06 49.56 9.32
C ASN A 215 -9.32 48.35 9.92
N GLN A 216 -9.72 47.85 11.10
CA GLN A 216 -9.16 46.65 11.69
C GLN A 216 -9.36 45.42 10.78
N LYS A 217 -10.54 45.25 10.18
CA LYS A 217 -10.77 44.19 9.18
C LYS A 217 -9.83 44.32 7.97
N LYS A 218 -9.56 45.54 7.50
CA LYS A 218 -8.57 45.78 6.42
C LYS A 218 -7.16 45.38 6.85
N ILE A 219 -6.75 45.72 8.07
CA ILE A 219 -5.46 45.29 8.65
C ILE A 219 -5.38 43.76 8.69
N ASP A 220 -6.43 43.07 9.16
CA ASP A 220 -6.47 41.61 9.21
C ASP A 220 -6.40 40.96 7.82
N LEU A 221 -7.07 41.54 6.82
CA LEU A 221 -6.96 41.10 5.42
C LEU A 221 -5.53 41.32 4.88
N PHE A 222 -4.90 42.42 5.23
CA PHE A 222 -3.53 42.72 4.85
C PHE A 222 -2.52 41.75 5.49
N ILE A 223 -2.72 41.35 6.75
CA ILE A 223 -1.94 40.28 7.42
C ILE A 223 -2.04 38.98 6.61
N LYS A 224 -3.25 38.57 6.23
CA LYS A 224 -3.48 37.36 5.42
C LYS A 224 -2.80 37.47 4.05
N LYS A 225 -2.84 38.65 3.43
CA LYS A 225 -2.19 38.93 2.14
C LYS A 225 -0.67 38.78 2.23
N ILE A 226 -0.01 39.36 3.23
CA ILE A 226 1.46 39.26 3.41
C ILE A 226 1.90 37.79 3.53
N ASN A 227 1.21 37.01 4.36
CA ASN A 227 1.51 35.58 4.55
C ASN A 227 1.42 34.79 3.25
N GLY A 228 0.42 35.10 2.41
CA GLY A 228 0.23 34.45 1.13
C GLY A 228 1.21 34.89 0.04
N ILE A 229 1.49 36.20 -0.03
CA ILE A 229 2.31 36.80 -1.09
C ILE A 229 3.75 36.30 -1.05
N LYS A 230 4.33 36.09 0.15
CA LYS A 230 5.70 35.59 0.29
C LYS A 230 5.93 34.28 -0.47
N ASN A 231 5.05 33.30 -0.27
CA ASN A 231 5.16 32.01 -0.93
C ASN A 231 4.88 32.16 -2.43
N LEU A 232 3.86 32.95 -2.77
CA LEU A 232 3.48 33.18 -4.16
C LEU A 232 4.61 33.82 -4.97
N GLU A 233 5.30 34.81 -4.42
CA GLU A 233 6.47 35.45 -5.02
C GLU A 233 7.58 34.43 -5.28
N TRP A 234 7.90 33.61 -4.27
CA TRP A 234 8.91 32.58 -4.44
C TRP A 234 8.55 31.59 -5.56
N PHE A 235 7.29 31.15 -5.62
CA PHE A 235 6.82 30.25 -6.67
C PHE A 235 6.92 30.88 -8.07
N ILE A 236 6.53 32.15 -8.22
CA ILE A 236 6.47 32.84 -9.51
C ILE A 236 7.87 33.20 -10.04
N PHE A 237 8.77 33.64 -9.17
CA PHE A 237 10.08 34.16 -9.58
C PHE A 237 11.22 33.16 -9.48
N ASN A 238 11.07 32.08 -8.71
CA ASN A 238 12.13 31.08 -8.53
C ASN A 238 11.69 29.70 -9.02
N TYR A 239 10.59 29.15 -8.48
CA TYR A 239 10.22 27.77 -8.75
C TYR A 239 9.75 27.53 -10.19
N LEU A 240 8.78 28.32 -10.69
CA LEU A 240 8.25 28.15 -12.04
C LEU A 240 9.32 28.36 -13.12
N PRO A 241 10.17 29.41 -13.07
CA PRO A 241 11.28 29.56 -14.01
C PRO A 241 12.25 28.38 -13.97
N HIS A 242 12.65 27.93 -12.78
CA HIS A 242 13.56 26.80 -12.63
C HIS A 242 12.98 25.50 -13.21
N LEU A 243 11.72 25.21 -12.90
CA LEU A 243 11.03 24.03 -13.43
C LEU A 243 10.90 24.09 -14.96
N ASN A 244 10.67 25.28 -15.52
CA ASN A 244 10.63 25.47 -16.97
C ASN A 244 12.01 25.24 -17.60
N GLU A 245 13.08 25.72 -16.97
CA GLU A 245 14.47 25.51 -17.40
C GLU A 245 14.88 24.03 -17.34
N GLU A 246 14.49 23.30 -16.30
CA GLU A 246 14.67 21.84 -16.24
C GLU A 246 14.00 21.15 -17.44
N ILE A 247 12.80 21.58 -17.85
CA ILE A 247 12.09 21.03 -19.01
C ILE A 247 12.78 21.38 -20.33
N LEU A 248 13.38 22.57 -20.45
CA LEU A 248 14.20 22.94 -21.61
C LEU A 248 15.38 21.98 -21.77
N ASN A 249 16.06 21.67 -20.66
CA ASN A 249 17.20 20.77 -20.67
C ASN A 249 16.81 19.31 -20.96
N LEU A 250 15.55 18.92 -20.72
CA LEU A 250 15.04 17.57 -20.95
C LEU A 250 14.40 17.38 -22.33
N SER A 251 14.02 18.45 -23.04
CA SER A 251 13.23 18.35 -24.27
C SER A 251 13.81 19.11 -25.45
N ASN A 252 13.83 18.46 -26.62
CA ASN A 252 14.19 19.09 -27.90
C ASN A 252 13.06 19.97 -28.47
N ASN A 253 11.89 20.04 -27.81
CA ASN A 253 10.71 20.71 -28.33
C ASN A 253 10.59 22.16 -27.83
N HIS A 254 11.38 23.05 -28.43
CA HIS A 254 11.51 24.46 -28.01
C HIS A 254 10.21 25.29 -28.08
N SER A 255 9.19 24.87 -28.84
CA SER A 255 7.95 25.65 -29.00
C SER A 255 7.10 25.67 -27.72
N GLN A 256 6.87 24.51 -27.10
CA GLN A 256 6.09 24.41 -25.86
C GLN A 256 6.77 25.13 -24.69
N TYR A 257 8.09 25.03 -24.59
CA TYR A 257 8.88 25.77 -23.61
C TYR A 257 8.67 27.29 -23.73
N ASN A 258 8.72 27.82 -24.95
CA ASN A 258 8.56 29.26 -25.20
C ASN A 258 7.17 29.77 -24.82
N ASP A 259 6.12 28.96 -24.99
CA ASP A 259 4.77 29.33 -24.60
C ASP A 259 4.61 29.39 -23.08
N TYR A 260 5.13 28.40 -22.35
CA TYR A 260 5.14 28.46 -20.88
C TYR A 260 6.01 29.59 -20.34
N GLN A 261 7.14 29.87 -20.99
CA GLN A 261 8.00 30.99 -20.62
C GLN A 261 7.24 32.32 -20.75
N LYS A 262 6.46 32.52 -21.82
CA LYS A 262 5.59 33.70 -21.97
C LYS A 262 4.53 33.76 -20.88
N GLU A 263 3.88 32.63 -20.55
CA GLU A 263 2.90 32.59 -19.45
C GLU A 263 3.53 32.95 -18.09
N ILE A 264 4.74 32.47 -17.81
CA ILE A 264 5.51 32.83 -16.60
C ILE A 264 5.79 34.33 -16.58
N VAL A 265 6.26 34.91 -17.68
CA VAL A 265 6.53 36.36 -17.78
C VAL A 265 5.27 37.19 -17.54
N ILE A 266 4.15 36.84 -18.20
CA ILE A 266 2.86 37.51 -17.99
C ILE A 266 2.43 37.42 -16.51
N LEU A 267 2.66 36.27 -15.87
CA LEU A 267 2.37 36.11 -14.46
C LEU A 267 3.29 36.98 -13.59
N GLN A 268 4.59 37.03 -13.87
CA GLN A 268 5.57 37.89 -13.19
C GLN A 268 5.25 39.39 -13.32
N GLU A 269 4.65 39.81 -14.43
CA GLU A 269 4.25 41.21 -14.64
C GLU A 269 2.92 41.56 -13.94
N THR A 270 1.99 40.61 -13.84
CA THR A 270 0.60 40.90 -13.42
C THR A 270 0.22 40.40 -12.03
N TRP A 271 1.10 39.66 -11.34
CA TRP A 271 0.74 38.99 -10.08
C TRP A 271 0.36 39.95 -8.93
N LEU A 272 0.90 41.16 -8.86
CA LEU A 272 0.49 42.12 -7.81
C LEU A 272 -0.87 42.77 -8.10
N ASN A 273 -1.23 42.89 -9.38
CA ASN A 273 -2.45 43.57 -9.82
C ASN A 273 -3.69 42.66 -9.78
N ASN A 274 -3.49 41.35 -9.78
CA ASN A 274 -4.55 40.36 -9.73
C ASN A 274 -4.93 40.01 -8.28
N GLN A 275 -6.20 39.66 -8.06
CA GLN A 275 -6.66 39.15 -6.77
C GLN A 275 -5.85 37.92 -6.34
N PHE A 276 -5.38 37.91 -5.09
CA PHE A 276 -4.52 36.85 -4.55
C PHE A 276 -5.01 35.41 -4.87
N PRO A 277 -6.29 35.04 -4.67
CA PRO A 277 -6.78 33.69 -5.00
C PRO A 277 -6.67 33.33 -6.49
N LYS A 278 -6.77 34.31 -7.40
CA LYS A 278 -6.64 34.08 -8.85
C LYS A 278 -5.21 33.74 -9.21
N ASN A 279 -4.22 34.42 -8.63
CA ASN A 279 -2.81 34.12 -8.87
C ASN A 279 -2.41 32.74 -8.35
N VAL A 280 -2.88 32.37 -7.15
CA VAL A 280 -2.64 31.02 -6.60
C VAL A 280 -3.12 29.94 -7.56
N LYS A 281 -4.34 30.06 -8.10
CA LYS A 281 -4.87 29.10 -9.09
C LYS A 281 -4.03 29.04 -10.37
N LYS A 282 -3.57 30.19 -10.89
CA LYS A 282 -2.70 30.23 -12.08
C LYS A 282 -1.37 29.53 -11.82
N VAL A 283 -0.70 29.85 -10.72
CA VAL A 283 0.55 29.20 -10.30
C VAL A 283 0.39 27.69 -10.17
N GLN A 284 -0.66 27.24 -9.47
CA GLN A 284 -0.92 25.80 -9.29
C GLN A 284 -1.13 25.08 -10.62
N LYS A 285 -1.93 25.66 -11.52
CA LYS A 285 -2.18 25.08 -12.85
C LYS A 285 -0.89 24.97 -13.65
N LEU A 286 -0.08 26.03 -13.65
CA LEU A 286 1.17 26.06 -14.40
C LEU A 286 2.18 25.05 -13.82
N ALA A 287 2.36 25.06 -12.49
CA ALA A 287 3.24 24.13 -11.79
C ALA A 287 2.86 22.68 -12.09
N PHE A 288 1.58 22.32 -11.93
CA PHE A 288 1.09 20.97 -12.22
C PHE A 288 1.36 20.55 -13.68
N THR A 289 1.14 21.47 -14.63
CA THR A 289 1.34 21.20 -16.05
C THR A 289 2.82 20.94 -16.34
N LEU A 290 3.71 21.80 -15.85
CA LEU A 290 5.16 21.65 -16.00
C LEU A 290 5.67 20.37 -15.32
N THR A 291 5.26 20.07 -14.09
CA THR A 291 5.64 18.82 -13.39
C THR A 291 5.20 17.58 -14.17
N LYS A 292 3.99 17.58 -14.73
CA LYS A 292 3.50 16.46 -15.56
C LYS A 292 4.34 16.27 -16.82
N ILE A 293 4.79 17.36 -17.44
CA ILE A 293 5.67 17.32 -18.60
C ILE A 293 7.04 16.74 -18.20
N LYS A 294 7.66 17.28 -17.14
CA LYS A 294 8.94 16.77 -16.61
C LYS A 294 8.88 15.27 -16.34
N TYR A 295 7.87 14.81 -15.60
CA TYR A 295 7.67 13.39 -15.30
C TYR A 295 7.57 12.51 -16.55
N ARG A 296 6.85 12.97 -17.58
CA ARG A 296 6.75 12.21 -18.85
C ARG A 296 8.10 12.07 -19.55
N TYR A 297 8.93 13.11 -19.54
CA TYR A 297 10.27 13.04 -20.09
C TYR A 297 11.18 12.12 -19.28
N GLU A 298 11.13 12.20 -17.95
CA GLU A 298 11.91 11.32 -17.06
C GLU A 298 11.56 9.85 -17.29
N VAL A 299 10.27 9.50 -17.33
CA VAL A 299 9.82 8.13 -17.64
C VAL A 299 10.30 7.69 -19.02
N ARG A 300 10.20 8.55 -20.04
CA ARG A 300 10.66 8.21 -21.39
C ARG A 300 12.18 7.97 -21.43
N LEU A 301 12.97 8.73 -20.68
CA LEU A 301 14.41 8.50 -20.57
C LEU A 301 14.73 7.17 -19.87
N GLU A 302 13.96 6.80 -18.84
CA GLU A 302 14.09 5.48 -18.20
C GLU A 302 13.74 4.34 -19.16
N GLU A 303 12.68 4.49 -19.97
CA GLU A 303 12.28 3.52 -20.99
C GLU A 303 13.34 3.37 -22.08
N ILE A 304 13.94 4.46 -22.57
CA ILE A 304 15.04 4.42 -23.55
C ILE A 304 16.24 3.68 -22.96
N LYS A 305 16.67 4.03 -21.73
CA LYS A 305 17.78 3.35 -21.05
C LYS A 305 17.50 1.86 -20.86
N PHE A 306 16.26 1.51 -20.52
CA PHE A 306 15.85 0.11 -20.44
C PHE A 306 16.01 -0.60 -21.78
N ILE A 307 15.54 0.00 -22.89
CA ILE A 307 15.70 -0.56 -24.24
C ILE A 307 17.19 -0.72 -24.58
N GLU A 308 18.01 0.32 -24.38
CA GLU A 308 19.45 0.30 -24.63
C GLU A 308 20.18 -0.82 -23.90
N ASN A 309 19.90 -0.99 -22.60
CA ASN A 309 20.55 -2.02 -21.78
C ASN A 309 20.16 -3.44 -22.21
N ASN A 310 18.91 -3.63 -22.66
CA ASN A 310 18.38 -4.95 -23.01
C ASN A 310 18.54 -5.31 -24.50
N LEU A 311 18.87 -4.34 -25.37
CA LEU A 311 19.04 -4.56 -26.81
C LEU A 311 20.10 -5.63 -27.14
N ASN A 312 21.21 -5.65 -26.40
CA ASN A 312 22.26 -6.64 -26.61
C ASN A 312 21.81 -8.06 -26.20
N GLU A 313 21.02 -8.17 -25.15
CA GLU A 313 20.46 -9.46 -24.71
C GLU A 313 19.44 -9.98 -25.72
N LEU A 314 18.53 -9.13 -26.19
CA LEU A 314 17.58 -9.43 -27.26
C LEU A 314 18.29 -9.89 -28.54
N LYS A 315 19.36 -9.21 -28.94
CA LYS A 315 20.18 -9.62 -30.09
C LYS A 315 20.74 -11.03 -29.92
N ASN A 316 21.26 -11.35 -28.74
CA ASN A 316 21.82 -12.67 -28.45
C ASN A 316 20.73 -13.75 -28.46
N GLN A 317 19.55 -13.47 -27.90
CA GLN A 317 18.42 -14.41 -27.94
C GLN A 317 17.91 -14.67 -29.36
N ILE A 318 17.79 -13.63 -30.19
CA ILE A 318 17.45 -13.79 -31.62
C ILE A 318 18.49 -14.67 -32.34
N LEU A 319 19.78 -14.44 -32.09
CA LEU A 319 20.86 -15.25 -32.69
C LEU A 319 20.79 -16.72 -32.26
N ILE A 320 20.48 -17.00 -30.99
CA ILE A 320 20.29 -18.37 -30.50
C ILE A 320 19.15 -19.05 -31.25
N VAL A 321 17.98 -18.39 -31.36
CA VAL A 321 16.82 -18.93 -32.09
C VAL A 321 17.16 -19.20 -33.56
N VAL A 322 17.84 -18.26 -34.23
CA VAL A 322 18.29 -18.42 -35.63
C VAL A 322 19.22 -19.64 -35.77
N ASN A 323 20.16 -19.82 -34.85
CA ASN A 323 21.09 -20.94 -34.91
C ASN A 323 20.39 -22.28 -34.64
N THR A 324 19.52 -22.34 -33.62
CA THR A 324 18.70 -23.53 -33.36
C THR A 324 17.84 -23.90 -34.58
N LEU A 325 17.28 -22.92 -35.28
CA LEU A 325 16.50 -23.17 -36.49
C LEU A 325 17.33 -23.68 -37.67
N LYS A 326 18.58 -23.22 -37.80
CA LYS A 326 19.51 -23.77 -38.80
C LYS A 326 19.82 -25.24 -38.53
N ASP A 327 19.97 -25.62 -37.26
CA ASP A 327 20.20 -27.02 -36.86
C ASP A 327 18.96 -27.90 -37.09
N PHE A 328 17.76 -27.30 -37.07
CA PHE A 328 16.48 -27.95 -37.36
C PHE A 328 16.14 -28.07 -38.86
N ASN A 329 17.03 -27.64 -39.76
CA ASN A 329 16.72 -27.55 -41.20
C ASN A 329 16.29 -28.88 -41.82
N ASP A 330 16.79 -30.04 -41.42
CA ASP A 330 16.43 -31.30 -42.13
C ASP A 330 15.08 -31.91 -41.70
N ALA A 331 14.44 -31.32 -40.69
CA ALA A 331 13.29 -31.87 -39.98
C ALA A 331 11.94 -31.22 -40.31
N ILE A 332 11.96 -30.02 -40.89
CA ILE A 332 10.79 -29.15 -41.10
C ILE A 332 10.42 -29.11 -42.59
N ARG A 333 9.11 -29.04 -42.89
CA ARG A 333 8.60 -28.89 -44.26
C ARG A 333 9.09 -27.56 -44.85
N GLU A 334 9.42 -27.57 -46.14
CA GLU A 334 9.95 -26.42 -46.88
C GLU A 334 9.10 -25.15 -46.71
N LYS A 335 7.77 -25.27 -46.84
CA LYS A 335 6.83 -24.16 -46.65
C LYS A 335 6.87 -23.53 -45.24
N ASP A 336 6.98 -24.36 -44.20
CA ASP A 336 7.03 -23.87 -42.81
C ASP A 336 8.37 -23.18 -42.52
N ARG A 337 9.43 -23.60 -43.22
CA ARG A 337 10.76 -23.01 -43.15
C ARG A 337 10.80 -21.61 -43.80
N GLU A 338 10.16 -21.44 -44.94
CA GLU A 338 10.04 -20.13 -45.61
C GLU A 338 9.37 -19.10 -44.70
N ILE A 339 8.22 -19.44 -44.10
CA ILE A 339 7.49 -18.57 -43.16
C ILE A 339 8.37 -18.17 -41.97
N ILE A 340 9.09 -19.13 -41.38
CA ILE A 340 9.99 -18.86 -40.25
C ILE A 340 11.14 -17.94 -40.65
N TYR A 341 11.71 -18.09 -41.85
CA TYR A 341 12.77 -17.21 -42.34
C TYR A 341 12.27 -15.79 -42.68
N GLU A 342 11.05 -15.66 -43.21
CA GLU A 342 10.41 -14.36 -43.42
C GLU A 342 10.23 -13.62 -42.09
N MET A 343 9.65 -14.29 -41.08
CA MET A 343 9.48 -13.73 -39.73
C MET A 343 10.82 -13.31 -39.10
N LEU A 344 11.87 -14.12 -39.26
CA LEU A 344 13.22 -13.79 -38.80
C LEU A 344 13.81 -12.56 -39.51
N THR A 345 13.53 -12.43 -40.82
CA THR A 345 13.98 -11.29 -41.61
C THR A 345 13.29 -10.01 -41.15
N GLU A 346 11.98 -10.06 -40.89
CA GLU A 346 11.24 -8.94 -40.31
C GLU A 346 11.76 -8.55 -38.93
N ILE A 347 11.95 -9.52 -38.02
CA ILE A 347 12.51 -9.29 -36.68
C ILE A 347 13.89 -8.63 -36.77
N LYS A 348 14.73 -9.06 -37.71
CA LYS A 348 16.05 -8.46 -37.93
C LYS A 348 15.96 -7.03 -38.45
N ASN A 349 15.00 -6.75 -39.34
CA ASN A 349 14.78 -5.40 -39.87
C ASN A 349 14.29 -4.46 -38.76
N ASP A 350 13.30 -4.88 -37.96
CA ASP A 350 12.77 -4.10 -36.83
C ASP A 350 13.85 -3.87 -35.76
N PHE A 351 14.68 -4.88 -35.47
CA PHE A 351 15.83 -4.74 -34.58
C PHE A 351 16.84 -3.71 -35.08
N ASN A 352 17.15 -3.72 -36.38
CA ASN A 352 18.08 -2.74 -36.97
C ASN A 352 17.50 -1.32 -36.97
N LEU A 353 16.19 -1.16 -37.18
CA LEU A 353 15.52 0.14 -37.06
C LEU A 353 15.65 0.71 -35.64
N ILE A 354 15.33 -0.09 -34.62
CA ILE A 354 15.45 0.29 -33.21
C ILE A 354 16.90 0.62 -32.83
N LYS A 355 17.86 -0.18 -33.32
CA LYS A 355 19.29 0.02 -33.03
C LYS A 355 19.83 1.32 -33.65
N ASN A 356 19.40 1.66 -34.85
CA ASN A 356 19.94 2.78 -35.61
C ASN A 356 19.27 4.12 -35.28
N ASP A 357 18.13 4.11 -34.58
CA ASP A 357 17.33 5.29 -34.30
C ASP A 357 16.76 5.28 -32.86
N LEU A 358 17.66 5.29 -31.88
CA LEU A 358 17.32 5.32 -30.44
C LEU A 358 16.66 6.63 -29.99
N GLU A 359 16.66 7.66 -30.85
CA GLU A 359 16.04 8.96 -30.56
C GLU A 359 14.60 9.06 -31.10
N ASN A 360 14.13 8.05 -31.85
CA ASN A 360 12.80 8.02 -32.45
C ASN A 360 11.68 8.07 -31.39
N GLU A 361 10.64 8.88 -31.63
CA GLU A 361 9.46 8.93 -30.76
C GLU A 361 8.67 7.63 -30.72
N GLU A 362 8.76 6.84 -31.78
CA GLU A 362 8.09 5.55 -31.91
C GLU A 362 8.97 4.39 -31.42
N LEU A 363 10.17 4.64 -30.88
CA LEU A 363 11.11 3.59 -30.45
C LEU A 363 10.46 2.54 -29.53
N ILE A 364 9.69 3.01 -28.53
CA ILE A 364 9.00 2.13 -27.57
C ILE A 364 7.96 1.27 -28.28
N PHE A 365 7.23 1.84 -29.24
CA PHE A 365 6.25 1.11 -30.05
C PHE A 365 6.94 0.06 -30.92
N HIS A 366 8.04 0.40 -31.59
CA HIS A 366 8.84 -0.54 -32.36
C HIS A 366 9.39 -1.67 -31.50
N PHE A 367 9.93 -1.37 -30.32
CA PHE A 367 10.46 -2.36 -29.38
C PHE A 367 9.37 -3.33 -28.90
N LYS A 368 8.18 -2.82 -28.58
CA LYS A 368 7.03 -3.65 -28.22
C LYS A 368 6.62 -4.58 -29.37
N ASN A 369 6.57 -4.07 -30.60
CA ASN A 369 6.25 -4.88 -31.77
C ASN A 369 7.32 -5.94 -32.04
N LEU A 370 8.60 -5.60 -31.89
CA LEU A 370 9.71 -6.55 -31.99
C LEU A 370 9.53 -7.69 -30.97
N ALA A 371 9.25 -7.38 -29.71
CA ALA A 371 9.03 -8.38 -28.67
C ALA A 371 7.84 -9.31 -29.00
N LEU A 372 6.73 -8.76 -29.51
CA LEU A 372 5.57 -9.56 -29.93
C LEU A 372 5.89 -10.49 -31.10
N LYS A 373 6.65 -10.01 -32.10
CA LYS A 373 7.09 -10.85 -33.23
C LYS A 373 8.02 -11.98 -32.77
N ILE A 374 8.90 -11.72 -31.80
CA ILE A 374 9.78 -12.75 -31.21
C ILE A 374 8.95 -13.80 -30.48
N LEU A 375 7.93 -13.41 -29.71
CA LEU A 375 7.03 -14.36 -29.03
C LEU A 375 6.25 -15.23 -30.03
N ASP A 376 5.76 -14.63 -31.12
CA ASP A 376 5.04 -15.35 -32.17
C ASP A 376 5.96 -16.35 -32.89
N LEU A 377 7.18 -15.92 -33.24
CA LEU A 377 8.22 -16.79 -33.77
C LEU A 377 8.48 -17.97 -32.81
N GLN A 378 8.73 -17.70 -31.53
CA GLN A 378 9.00 -18.74 -30.54
C GLN A 378 7.85 -19.75 -30.45
N SER A 379 6.59 -19.28 -30.45
CA SER A 379 5.40 -20.13 -30.48
C SER A 379 5.40 -21.03 -31.72
N LYS A 380 5.67 -20.47 -32.89
CA LYS A 380 5.70 -21.21 -34.16
C LYS A 380 6.82 -22.24 -34.20
N VAL A 381 8.01 -21.90 -33.71
CA VAL A 381 9.14 -22.83 -33.61
C VAL A 381 8.81 -23.98 -32.66
N ASN A 382 8.25 -23.68 -31.48
CA ASN A 382 7.85 -24.71 -30.52
C ASN A 382 6.80 -25.68 -31.10
N GLU A 383 5.84 -25.16 -31.86
CA GLU A 383 4.86 -25.99 -32.59
C GLU A 383 5.56 -26.97 -33.55
N GLN A 384 6.55 -26.48 -34.31
CA GLN A 384 7.31 -27.33 -35.24
C GLN A 384 8.17 -28.37 -34.52
N ILE A 385 8.80 -28.01 -33.40
CA ILE A 385 9.57 -28.96 -32.57
C ILE A 385 8.65 -30.08 -32.07
N ILE A 386 7.46 -29.75 -31.56
CA ILE A 386 6.47 -30.73 -31.09
C ILE A 386 6.03 -31.65 -32.24
N ASN A 387 5.74 -31.08 -33.41
CA ASN A 387 5.33 -31.83 -34.59
C ASN A 387 6.45 -32.77 -35.07
N TYR A 388 7.69 -32.31 -35.07
CA TYR A 388 8.86 -33.12 -35.38
C TYR A 388 9.04 -34.26 -34.38
N GLN A 389 8.98 -33.99 -33.07
CA GLN A 389 9.10 -35.02 -32.04
C GLN A 389 8.00 -36.08 -32.16
N LYS A 390 6.75 -35.68 -32.42
CA LYS A 390 5.65 -36.61 -32.69
C LYS A 390 5.92 -37.49 -33.91
N ALA A 391 6.37 -36.89 -35.02
CA ALA A 391 6.70 -37.63 -36.24
C ALA A 391 7.89 -38.58 -36.05
N HIS A 392 8.93 -38.14 -35.34
CA HIS A 392 10.13 -38.92 -35.06
C HIS A 392 9.83 -40.11 -34.13
N ASN A 393 9.07 -39.89 -33.06
CA ASN A 393 8.63 -40.97 -32.16
C ASN A 393 7.74 -41.99 -32.89
N HIS A 394 6.83 -41.52 -33.77
CA HIS A 394 6.01 -42.41 -34.59
C HIS A 394 6.87 -43.24 -35.56
N LYS A 395 7.90 -42.64 -36.18
CA LYS A 395 8.85 -43.34 -37.04
C LYS A 395 9.65 -44.39 -36.26
N ASN A 396 10.22 -44.05 -35.12
CA ASN A 396 10.98 -45.00 -34.29
C ASN A 396 10.14 -46.19 -33.84
N TYR A 397 8.88 -45.95 -33.44
CA TYR A 397 7.94 -47.01 -33.08
C TYR A 397 7.58 -47.90 -34.27
N LYS A 398 7.37 -47.30 -35.46
CA LYS A 398 7.11 -48.04 -36.69
C LYS A 398 8.29 -48.92 -37.10
N ASP A 399 9.52 -48.39 -37.02
CA ASP A 399 10.74 -49.13 -37.33
C ASP A 399 10.95 -50.29 -36.34
N PHE A 400 10.70 -50.06 -35.05
CA PHE A 400 10.69 -51.11 -34.02
C PHE A 400 9.68 -52.23 -34.33
N LEU A 401 8.43 -51.87 -34.68
CA LEU A 401 7.40 -52.84 -35.05
C LEU A 401 7.79 -53.67 -36.27
N ILE A 402 8.32 -53.03 -37.31
CA ILE A 402 8.76 -53.69 -38.54
C ILE A 402 9.88 -54.70 -38.24
N ASN A 403 10.91 -54.29 -37.48
CA ASN A 403 12.03 -55.16 -37.11
C ASN A 403 11.55 -56.40 -36.33
N ASN A 404 10.62 -56.24 -35.39
CA ASN A 404 10.07 -57.38 -34.66
C ASN A 404 9.28 -58.35 -35.56
N LEU A 405 8.51 -57.82 -36.51
CA LEU A 405 7.77 -58.64 -37.48
C LEU A 405 8.69 -59.36 -38.46
N GLU A 406 9.80 -58.76 -38.86
CA GLU A 406 10.86 -59.42 -39.65
C GLU A 406 11.54 -60.54 -38.85
N ASN A 407 11.85 -60.30 -37.58
CA ASN A 407 12.40 -61.33 -36.70
C ASN A 407 11.44 -62.52 -36.54
N LEU A 408 10.14 -62.24 -36.37
CA LEU A 408 9.12 -63.27 -36.27
C LEU A 408 8.98 -64.07 -37.57
N TYR A 409 8.98 -63.39 -38.72
CA TYR A 409 9.00 -64.03 -40.04
C TYR A 409 10.22 -64.96 -40.19
N ASN A 410 11.42 -64.49 -39.85
CA ASN A 410 12.64 -65.28 -39.93
C ASN A 410 12.61 -66.49 -38.98
N TYR A 411 12.06 -66.32 -37.78
CA TYR A 411 11.88 -67.40 -36.81
C TYR A 411 10.93 -68.49 -37.34
N ILE A 412 9.83 -68.11 -38.01
CA ILE A 412 8.92 -69.07 -38.65
C ILE A 412 9.67 -69.93 -39.68
N PHE A 413 10.40 -69.29 -40.59
CA PHE A 413 11.11 -70.00 -41.66
C PHE A 413 12.27 -70.85 -41.14
N SER A 414 13.01 -70.36 -40.16
CA SER A 414 14.22 -71.03 -39.67
C SER A 414 13.90 -72.14 -38.66
N ASN A 415 12.85 -72.00 -37.86
CA ASN A 415 12.62 -72.85 -36.69
C ASN A 415 11.26 -73.53 -36.65
N LEU A 416 10.23 -72.97 -37.30
CA LEU A 416 8.87 -73.49 -37.15
C LEU A 416 8.35 -74.24 -38.38
N THR A 417 8.90 -73.97 -39.58
CA THR A 417 8.42 -74.56 -40.83
C THR A 417 8.49 -76.09 -40.83
N ILE A 418 9.46 -76.67 -40.11
CA ILE A 418 9.60 -78.12 -39.94
C ILE A 418 8.39 -78.80 -39.27
N TYR A 419 7.58 -78.05 -38.51
CA TYR A 419 6.41 -78.56 -37.81
C TYR A 419 5.11 -78.43 -38.62
N LEU A 420 5.16 -77.82 -39.81
CA LEU A 420 4.00 -77.73 -40.69
C LEU A 420 3.92 -78.97 -41.57
N ASP A 421 2.73 -79.57 -41.66
CA ASP A 421 2.52 -80.73 -42.53
C ASP A 421 2.76 -80.32 -43.98
N ASN A 422 3.35 -81.24 -44.74
CA ASN A 422 3.62 -81.05 -46.16
C ASN A 422 2.35 -81.23 -47.02
N ASN A 423 1.27 -80.55 -46.64
CA ASN A 423 -0.01 -80.59 -47.34
C ASN A 423 -0.17 -79.39 -48.28
N LYS A 424 -1.05 -79.52 -49.28
CA LYS A 424 -1.27 -78.51 -50.31
C LYS A 424 -1.71 -77.15 -49.72
N GLN A 425 -2.46 -77.16 -48.63
CA GLN A 425 -2.97 -75.94 -47.99
C GLN A 425 -1.83 -75.14 -47.35
N ASN A 426 -0.96 -75.78 -46.58
CA ASN A 426 0.17 -75.14 -45.92
C ASN A 426 1.24 -74.68 -46.90
N MET A 427 1.49 -75.46 -47.96
CA MET A 427 2.33 -75.01 -49.08
C MET A 427 1.79 -73.73 -49.73
N ASN A 428 0.47 -73.63 -49.92
CA ASN A 428 -0.15 -72.44 -50.50
C ASN A 428 -0.03 -71.23 -49.55
N LYS A 429 -0.31 -71.40 -48.25
CA LYS A 429 -0.12 -70.34 -47.24
C LYS A 429 1.33 -69.81 -47.23
N MET A 430 2.32 -70.70 -47.28
CA MET A 430 3.72 -70.32 -47.31
C MET A 430 4.11 -69.59 -48.61
N LYS A 431 3.59 -70.03 -49.77
CA LYS A 431 3.78 -69.33 -51.05
C LYS A 431 3.15 -67.95 -51.05
N GLU A 432 1.96 -67.79 -50.49
CA GLU A 432 1.33 -66.48 -50.33
C GLU A 432 2.11 -65.58 -49.38
N LEU A 433 2.58 -66.12 -48.25
CA LEU A 433 3.40 -65.37 -47.31
C LEU A 433 4.69 -64.87 -47.98
N LEU A 434 5.38 -65.72 -48.77
CA LEU A 434 6.57 -65.32 -49.54
C LEU A 434 6.25 -64.19 -50.53
N LYS A 435 5.12 -64.30 -51.25
CA LYS A 435 4.67 -63.27 -52.20
C LYS A 435 4.42 -61.93 -51.50
N TYR A 436 3.67 -61.93 -50.40
CA TYR A 436 3.37 -60.71 -49.65
C TYR A 436 4.60 -60.16 -48.92
N ASN A 437 5.52 -61.01 -48.45
CA ASN A 437 6.78 -60.57 -47.85
C ASN A 437 7.71 -59.94 -48.89
N LYS A 438 7.76 -60.46 -50.12
CA LYS A 438 8.52 -59.85 -51.21
C LYS A 438 7.94 -58.47 -51.59
N ALA A 439 6.62 -58.37 -51.71
CA ALA A 439 5.95 -57.09 -51.97
C ALA A 439 6.18 -56.08 -50.84
N PHE A 440 6.12 -56.52 -49.58
CA PHE A 440 6.46 -55.74 -48.40
C PHE A 440 7.91 -55.24 -48.45
N ASN A 441 8.88 -56.12 -48.74
CA ASN A 441 10.28 -55.74 -48.84
C ASN A 441 10.54 -54.74 -49.97
N ASP A 442 9.86 -54.88 -51.11
CA ASP A 442 9.94 -53.92 -52.21
C ASP A 442 9.36 -52.54 -51.79
N GLU A 443 8.27 -52.49 -51.03
CA GLU A 443 7.70 -51.24 -50.51
C GLU A 443 8.54 -50.60 -49.40
N TRP A 444 9.18 -51.42 -48.56
CA TRP A 444 9.97 -50.98 -47.41
C TRP A 444 11.39 -50.57 -47.82
N ILE A 445 12.14 -51.48 -48.45
CA ILE A 445 13.56 -51.29 -48.78
C ILE A 445 13.74 -50.28 -49.92
N LYS A 446 12.90 -50.32 -50.97
CA LYS A 446 13.08 -49.45 -52.14
C LYS A 446 12.40 -48.09 -52.02
N ARG A 447 11.31 -47.99 -51.25
CA ARG A 447 10.49 -46.76 -51.22
C ARG A 447 10.42 -46.07 -49.86
N LYS A 448 10.81 -46.73 -48.75
CA LYS A 448 10.74 -46.21 -47.37
C LYS A 448 9.39 -45.57 -46.99
N LYS A 449 8.32 -45.92 -47.69
CA LYS A 449 6.98 -45.29 -47.62
C LYS A 449 5.89 -46.32 -47.31
N MET A 450 6.25 -47.41 -46.63
CA MET A 450 5.28 -48.46 -46.34
C MET A 450 4.20 -47.94 -45.38
N SER A 451 2.93 -48.09 -45.74
CA SER A 451 1.82 -47.83 -44.81
C SER A 451 1.49 -49.09 -44.01
N LEU A 452 1.30 -48.94 -42.70
CA LEU A 452 0.80 -50.02 -41.83
C LEU A 452 -0.67 -50.39 -42.17
N SER A 453 -1.37 -49.55 -42.94
CA SER A 453 -2.71 -49.85 -43.46
C SER A 453 -2.69 -50.49 -44.86
N SER A 454 -1.50 -50.72 -45.45
CA SER A 454 -1.43 -51.31 -46.79
C SER A 454 -1.95 -52.75 -46.77
N LYS A 455 -2.66 -53.12 -47.84
CA LYS A 455 -3.19 -54.49 -48.00
C LYS A 455 -2.08 -55.54 -47.90
N ASN A 456 -0.89 -55.24 -48.45
CA ASN A 456 0.26 -56.13 -48.41
C ASN A 456 0.80 -56.32 -46.98
N PHE A 457 0.89 -55.24 -46.19
CA PHE A 457 1.30 -55.33 -44.78
C PHE A 457 0.33 -56.15 -43.94
N ILE A 458 -0.98 -55.85 -44.06
CA ILE A 458 -2.04 -56.54 -43.31
C ILE A 458 -2.03 -58.03 -43.66
N LYS A 459 -2.07 -58.38 -44.95
CA LYS A 459 -2.11 -59.77 -45.40
C LYS A 459 -0.85 -60.55 -45.05
N ARG A 460 0.33 -59.92 -45.14
CA ARG A 460 1.59 -60.52 -44.67
C ARG A 460 1.51 -60.88 -43.20
N ASN A 461 1.07 -59.96 -42.35
CA ASN A 461 1.08 -60.16 -40.91
C ASN A 461 0.01 -61.15 -40.45
N GLU A 462 -1.17 -61.15 -41.09
CA GLU A 462 -2.19 -62.19 -40.87
C GLU A 462 -1.62 -63.59 -41.14
N LEU A 463 -0.92 -63.77 -42.26
CA LEU A 463 -0.30 -65.05 -42.62
C LEU A 463 0.84 -65.43 -41.66
N ILE A 464 1.69 -64.47 -41.25
CA ILE A 464 2.73 -64.69 -40.23
C ILE A 464 2.09 -65.21 -38.93
N GLN A 465 1.03 -64.56 -38.45
CA GLN A 465 0.34 -64.96 -37.23
C GLN A 465 -0.29 -66.34 -37.36
N GLU A 466 -1.01 -66.59 -38.44
CA GLU A 466 -1.68 -67.87 -38.70
C GLU A 466 -0.67 -69.03 -38.73
N ILE A 467 0.41 -68.86 -39.50
CA ILE A 467 1.46 -69.88 -39.62
C ILE A 467 2.20 -70.08 -38.30
N TYR A 468 2.51 -69.00 -37.58
CA TYR A 468 3.15 -69.09 -36.28
C TYR A 468 2.30 -69.88 -35.28
N ILE A 469 0.99 -69.58 -35.20
CA ILE A 469 0.05 -70.27 -34.30
C ILE A 469 -0.04 -71.75 -34.68
N GLU A 470 -0.21 -72.05 -35.97
CA GLU A 470 -0.35 -73.42 -36.45
C GLU A 470 0.92 -74.24 -36.16
N ALA A 471 2.09 -73.74 -36.54
CA ALA A 471 3.35 -74.43 -36.33
C ALA A 471 3.72 -74.56 -34.85
N THR A 472 3.45 -73.54 -34.03
CA THR A 472 3.70 -73.59 -32.59
C THR A 472 2.77 -74.58 -31.91
N THR A 473 1.49 -74.62 -32.29
CA THR A 473 0.53 -75.62 -31.80
C THR A 473 1.02 -77.03 -32.09
N LYS A 474 1.47 -77.29 -33.31
CA LYS A 474 2.05 -78.60 -33.69
C LYS A 474 3.33 -78.93 -32.94
N LYS A 475 4.23 -77.96 -32.77
CA LYS A 475 5.44 -78.11 -31.94
C LYS A 475 5.10 -78.45 -30.49
N ILE A 476 4.06 -77.84 -29.92
CA ILE A 476 3.58 -78.14 -28.57
C ILE A 476 3.03 -79.57 -28.51
N TYR A 477 2.18 -79.97 -29.45
CA TYR A 477 1.67 -81.34 -29.51
C TYR A 477 2.80 -82.36 -29.64
N GLN A 478 3.80 -82.10 -30.48
CA GLN A 478 4.99 -82.95 -30.57
C GLN A 478 5.69 -83.09 -29.21
N LYS A 479 5.97 -81.99 -28.51
CA LYS A 479 6.58 -82.04 -27.17
C LYS A 479 5.72 -82.81 -26.18
N MET A 480 4.40 -82.60 -26.19
CA MET A 480 3.47 -83.32 -25.30
C MET A 480 3.49 -84.83 -25.59
N VAL A 481 3.48 -85.21 -26.86
CA VAL A 481 3.60 -86.61 -27.31
C VAL A 481 4.94 -87.21 -26.89
N GLU A 482 6.05 -86.51 -27.10
CA GLU A 482 7.39 -86.96 -26.71
C GLU A 482 7.46 -87.24 -25.20
N ILE A 483 6.97 -86.30 -24.37
CA ILE A 483 6.91 -86.47 -22.92
C ILE A 483 6.08 -87.72 -22.54
N TRP A 484 4.90 -87.88 -23.16
CA TRP A 484 4.03 -89.03 -22.90
C TRP A 484 4.67 -90.35 -23.33
N ILE A 485 5.39 -90.36 -24.45
CA ILE A 485 6.12 -91.54 -24.91
C ILE A 485 7.23 -91.90 -23.93
N THR A 486 8.04 -90.93 -23.47
CA THR A 486 9.08 -91.18 -22.47
C THR A 486 8.50 -91.74 -21.17
N GLN A 487 7.31 -91.29 -20.76
CA GLN A 487 6.60 -91.85 -19.60
C GLN A 487 6.12 -93.28 -19.84
N LEU A 488 5.57 -93.58 -21.02
CA LEU A 488 5.11 -94.92 -21.40
C LEU A 488 6.25 -95.91 -21.63
N GLU A 489 7.40 -95.47 -22.13
CA GLU A 489 8.59 -96.30 -22.33
C GLU A 489 9.11 -96.88 -21.02
N LYS A 490 8.98 -96.17 -19.90
CA LYS A 490 9.30 -96.69 -18.56
C LYS A 490 8.41 -97.87 -18.15
N LEU A 491 7.20 -97.95 -18.70
CA LEU A 491 6.21 -99.00 -18.43
C LEU A 491 6.27 -100.16 -19.44
N LYS A 492 7.24 -100.15 -20.36
CA LYS A 492 7.40 -101.14 -21.44
C LYS A 492 7.80 -102.52 -20.93
N ILE A 493 8.47 -102.61 -19.77
CA ILE A 493 8.94 -103.87 -19.20
C ILE A 493 7.69 -104.69 -18.80
N GLN A 494 7.42 -105.74 -19.58
CA GLN A 494 6.37 -106.75 -19.40
C GLN A 494 4.92 -106.41 -19.87
N ASN A 495 4.67 -105.33 -20.61
CA ASN A 495 3.33 -105.04 -21.15
C ASN A 495 3.26 -105.01 -22.70
N LYS A 496 2.81 -106.12 -23.30
CA LYS A 496 2.69 -106.30 -24.77
C LYS A 496 1.72 -105.30 -25.43
N LYS A 497 0.73 -104.79 -24.70
CA LYS A 497 -0.21 -103.76 -25.22
C LYS A 497 0.46 -102.39 -25.35
N ILE A 498 1.31 -102.02 -24.38
CA ILE A 498 2.12 -100.77 -24.45
C ILE A 498 3.13 -100.85 -25.58
N VAL A 499 3.75 -102.02 -25.80
CA VAL A 499 4.66 -102.25 -26.94
C VAL A 499 3.94 -102.03 -28.27
N ASN A 500 2.75 -102.61 -28.45
CA ASN A 500 1.97 -102.44 -29.68
C ASN A 500 1.49 -100.99 -29.87
N LEU A 501 1.11 -100.30 -28.79
CA LEU A 501 0.76 -98.88 -28.84
C LEU A 501 1.95 -98.03 -29.28
N LEU A 502 3.13 -98.22 -28.68
CA LEU A 502 4.35 -97.49 -29.06
C LEU A 502 4.75 -97.76 -30.52
N LEU A 503 4.57 -98.99 -31.02
CA LEU A 503 4.78 -99.31 -32.43
C LEU A 503 3.79 -98.57 -33.34
N SER A 504 2.50 -98.52 -32.99
CA SER A 504 1.49 -97.76 -33.75
C SER A 504 1.78 -96.26 -33.76
N ILE A 505 2.24 -95.71 -32.63
CA ILE A 505 2.63 -94.31 -32.49
C ILE A 505 3.88 -94.01 -33.31
N ASN A 506 4.87 -94.90 -33.30
CA ASN A 506 6.09 -94.71 -34.10
C ASN A 506 5.80 -94.79 -35.61
N GLN A 507 4.79 -95.54 -36.04
CA GLN A 507 4.29 -95.48 -37.42
C GLN A 507 3.60 -94.14 -37.71
N SER A 508 2.70 -93.67 -36.84
CA SER A 508 2.03 -92.37 -37.03
C SER A 508 2.96 -91.16 -36.94
N LYS A 509 4.06 -91.24 -36.16
CA LYS A 509 5.11 -90.21 -36.12
C LYS A 509 5.70 -89.93 -37.50
N SER A 510 5.78 -90.93 -38.37
CA SER A 510 6.29 -90.75 -39.75
C SER A 510 5.40 -89.86 -40.61
N GLN A 511 4.17 -89.58 -40.17
CA GLN A 511 3.19 -88.71 -40.84
C GLN A 511 3.04 -87.34 -40.17
N ASN A 512 3.83 -87.03 -39.13
CA ASN A 512 3.83 -85.77 -38.37
C ASN A 512 2.48 -85.34 -37.74
N ASP A 513 1.49 -86.23 -37.64
CA ASP A 513 0.18 -85.92 -37.05
C ASP A 513 0.17 -86.05 -35.52
N TYR A 514 0.94 -85.19 -34.85
CA TYR A 514 1.15 -85.24 -33.41
C TYR A 514 -0.11 -84.93 -32.58
N GLU A 515 -1.06 -84.17 -33.12
CA GLU A 515 -2.33 -83.91 -32.45
C GLU A 515 -3.18 -85.18 -32.38
N GLN A 516 -3.30 -85.90 -33.49
CA GLN A 516 -4.01 -87.17 -33.51
C GLN A 516 -3.32 -88.21 -32.62
N ILE A 517 -1.98 -88.28 -32.67
CA ILE A 517 -1.19 -89.15 -31.79
C ILE A 517 -1.44 -88.83 -30.33
N PHE A 518 -1.45 -87.54 -29.96
CA PHE A 518 -1.75 -87.12 -28.59
C PHE A 518 -3.17 -87.51 -28.17
N ASN A 519 -4.16 -87.33 -29.06
CA ASN A 519 -5.55 -87.71 -28.79
C ASN A 519 -5.71 -89.22 -28.62
N ASP A 520 -5.01 -90.03 -29.40
CA ASP A 520 -5.06 -91.49 -29.31
C ASP A 520 -4.33 -92.00 -28.07
N LEU A 521 -3.19 -91.41 -27.73
CA LEU A 521 -2.51 -91.59 -26.45
C LEU A 521 -3.43 -91.27 -25.27
N LYS A 522 -4.11 -90.13 -25.31
CA LYS A 522 -5.06 -89.67 -24.29
C LYS A 522 -6.27 -90.59 -24.15
N LYS A 523 -6.81 -91.11 -25.26
CA LYS A 523 -7.88 -92.11 -25.24
C LYS A 523 -7.39 -93.44 -24.64
N TYR A 524 -6.16 -93.84 -24.96
CA TYR A 524 -5.57 -95.07 -24.44
C TYR A 524 -5.36 -95.00 -22.92
N THR A 525 -4.73 -93.94 -22.41
CA THR A 525 -4.54 -93.75 -20.95
C THR A 525 -5.87 -93.67 -20.21
N LYS A 526 -6.91 -93.06 -20.80
CA LYS A 526 -8.28 -93.03 -20.23
C LYS A 526 -8.98 -94.40 -20.23
N ARG A 527 -8.67 -95.28 -21.18
CA ARG A 527 -9.17 -96.67 -21.23
C ARG A 527 -8.44 -97.56 -20.23
N GLU A 528 -7.12 -97.46 -20.15
CA GLU A 528 -6.33 -98.21 -19.17
C GLU A 528 -6.61 -97.76 -17.74
N SER A 529 -6.81 -96.46 -17.47
CA SER A 529 -7.25 -96.03 -16.13
C SER A 529 -8.60 -96.65 -15.74
N LYS A 530 -9.57 -96.72 -16.67
CA LYS A 530 -10.84 -97.45 -16.46
C LYS A 530 -10.63 -98.96 -16.22
N ASN A 531 -9.67 -99.60 -16.90
CA ASN A 531 -9.36 -101.03 -16.70
C ASN A 531 -8.66 -101.28 -15.37
N VAL A 532 -7.80 -100.37 -14.90
CA VAL A 532 -7.19 -100.41 -13.57
C VAL A 532 -8.26 -100.23 -12.48
N PHE A 533 -9.25 -99.35 -12.66
CA PHE A 533 -10.39 -99.24 -11.76
C PHE A 533 -11.32 -100.47 -11.80
N LYS A 534 -11.40 -101.19 -12.92
CA LYS A 534 -12.15 -102.46 -13.02
C LYS A 534 -11.44 -103.58 -12.28
N ASN A 535 -10.12 -103.71 -12.44
CA ASN A 535 -9.30 -104.68 -11.70
C ASN A 535 -9.26 -104.38 -10.19
N PHE A 536 -9.28 -103.11 -9.77
CA PHE A 536 -9.38 -102.77 -8.34
C PHE A 536 -10.73 -103.17 -7.72
N ASN A 537 -11.83 -103.09 -8.49
CA ASN A 537 -13.14 -103.55 -8.05
C ASN A 537 -13.30 -105.08 -8.09
N GLU A 538 -12.59 -105.77 -8.99
CA GLU A 538 -12.54 -107.24 -9.03
C GLU A 538 -11.65 -107.81 -7.91
N ILE A 539 -10.51 -107.19 -7.60
CA ILE A 539 -9.66 -107.58 -6.45
C ILE A 539 -10.37 -107.32 -5.11
N ARG A 540 -11.22 -106.28 -5.02
CA ARG A 540 -12.10 -106.06 -3.85
C ARG A 540 -13.21 -107.10 -3.71
N ARG A 541 -13.63 -107.75 -4.80
CA ARG A 541 -14.65 -108.82 -4.78
C ARG A 541 -14.07 -110.21 -4.56
N THR A 542 -12.76 -110.40 -4.77
CA THR A 542 -12.07 -111.66 -4.45
C THR A 542 -11.45 -111.68 -3.05
N ASN A 543 -11.39 -110.53 -2.37
CA ASN A 543 -10.98 -110.38 -0.96
C ASN A 543 -12.17 -110.07 -0.02
N SER A 544 -13.39 -110.36 -0.46
CA SER A 544 -14.66 -110.39 0.28
C SER A 544 -15.36 -111.70 0.00
#